data_AF-A0AA92WM49-F1
#
_entry.id   AF-A0AA92WM49-F1
#
_cell.length_a   1.000
_cell.length_b   1.000
_cell.length_c   1.000
_cell.angle_alpha   90.00
_cell.angle_beta   90.00
_cell.angle_gamma   90.00
#
_symmetry.space_group_name_H-M   'P 1'
#
loop_
_entity.id
_entity.type
_entity.pdbx_description
1 polymer ?
#
loop_
_entity_poly.entity_id
_entity_poly.type
_entity_poly.pdbx_seq_one_letter_code
_entity_poly.pdbx_strand_id
1 'polypeptide(L)'
;MKKNKKKVKRDILLLNFRRRRVRDALMRRWWELETKRKELYKLVEYAKIQSRYCVNLDCHRIVGRYLRELEREEIRVTRLQTKYDLLASRLSYWVNLYETALNRQYPGDSI
;
A
#
# COMPACT_ATOMS: atom_id res chain seq x y z
N MET A 1 16.84 28.70 -25.72
CA MET A 1 17.23 27.27 -25.62
C MET A 1 16.24 26.37 -26.36
N LYS A 2 16.57 25.86 -27.56
CA LYS A 2 15.75 24.81 -28.22
C LYS A 2 15.96 23.50 -27.45
N LYS A 3 15.09 23.19 -26.48
CA LYS A 3 15.10 21.87 -25.83
C LYS A 3 14.88 20.80 -26.91
N ASN A 4 15.72 19.77 -26.90
CA ASN A 4 15.70 18.71 -27.90
C ASN A 4 14.40 17.89 -27.76
N LYS A 5 13.39 18.19 -28.60
CA LYS A 5 12.02 17.66 -28.49
C LYS A 5 11.97 16.12 -28.42
N LYS A 6 12.88 15.43 -29.13
CA LYS A 6 12.98 13.96 -29.12
C LYS A 6 13.37 13.41 -27.74
N LYS A 7 14.32 14.06 -27.07
CA LYS A 7 14.77 13.66 -25.72
C LYS A 7 13.63 13.79 -24.70
N VAL A 8 12.92 14.92 -24.74
CA VAL A 8 11.79 15.19 -23.82
C VAL A 8 10.69 14.13 -23.96
N LYS A 9 10.34 13.71 -25.18
CA LYS A 9 9.36 12.63 -25.40
C LYS A 9 9.80 11.32 -24.76
N ARG A 10 11.08 10.94 -24.94
CA ARG A 10 11.65 9.71 -24.36
C ARG A 10 11.64 9.75 -22.83
N ASP A 11 12.00 10.90 -22.25
CA ASP A 11 12.03 11.07 -20.80
C ASP A 11 10.63 10.97 -20.18
N ILE A 12 9.61 11.55 -20.82
CA ILE A 12 8.21 11.45 -20.38
C ILE A 12 7.71 10.01 -20.44
N LEU A 13 7.98 9.31 -21.55
CA LEU A 13 7.60 7.90 -21.71
C LEU A 13 8.23 7.04 -20.60
N LEU A 14 9.54 7.21 -20.36
CA LEU A 14 10.28 6.51 -19.30
C LEU A 14 9.70 6.82 -17.91
N LEU A 15 9.31 8.06 -17.67
CA LEU A 15 8.69 8.48 -16.41
C LEU A 15 7.37 7.74 -16.16
N ASN A 16 6.54 7.56 -17.19
CA ASN A 16 5.28 6.82 -17.04
C ASN A 16 5.49 5.32 -16.81
N PHE A 17 6.47 4.70 -17.48
CA PHE A 17 6.86 3.33 -17.17
C PHE A 17 7.31 3.17 -15.72
N ARG A 18 8.13 4.11 -15.22
CA ARG A 18 8.54 4.13 -13.81
C ARG A 18 7.34 4.27 -12.87
N ARG A 19 6.40 5.18 -13.16
CA ARG A 19 5.18 5.37 -12.36
C ARG A 19 4.33 4.11 -12.31
N ARG A 20 4.08 3.45 -13.45
CA ARG A 20 3.34 2.18 -13.51
C ARG A 20 4.03 1.10 -12.67
N ARG A 21 5.35 0.93 -12.85
CA ARG A 21 6.12 -0.05 -12.07
C ARG A 21 6.05 0.19 -10.56
N VAL A 22 6.17 1.44 -10.12
CA VAL A 22 6.05 1.79 -8.70
C VAL A 22 4.63 1.54 -8.19
N ARG A 23 3.60 1.92 -8.94
CA ARG A 23 2.20 1.65 -8.59
C ARG A 23 1.95 0.16 -8.40
N ASP A 24 2.42 -0.67 -9.32
CA ASP A 24 2.20 -2.12 -9.26
C ASP A 24 2.94 -2.74 -8.07
N ALA A 25 4.14 -2.25 -7.75
CA ALA A 25 4.88 -2.66 -6.55
C ALA A 25 4.17 -2.25 -5.24
N LEU A 26 3.60 -1.04 -5.19
CA LEU A 26 2.79 -0.58 -4.07
C LEU A 26 1.55 -1.46 -3.89
N MET A 27 0.88 -1.82 -4.99
CA MET A 27 -0.31 -2.67 -4.93
C MET A 27 0.02 -4.07 -4.44
N ARG A 28 1.11 -4.69 -4.90
CA ARG A 28 1.59 -5.97 -4.35
C ARG A 28 1.87 -5.87 -2.85
N ARG A 29 2.58 -4.83 -2.43
CA ARG A 29 2.88 -4.62 -1.02
C ARG A 29 1.63 -4.38 -0.18
N TRP A 30 0.63 -3.72 -0.73
CA TRP A 30 -0.67 -3.52 -0.07
C TRP A 30 -1.36 -4.87 0.19
N TRP A 31 -1.37 -5.78 -0.79
CA TRP A 31 -1.93 -7.12 -0.62
C TRP A 31 -1.18 -7.95 0.42
N GLU A 32 0.16 -7.85 0.47
CA GLU A 32 0.95 -8.48 1.53
C GLU A 32 0.56 -7.96 2.93
N LEU A 33 0.30 -6.66 3.05
CA LEU A 33 -0.16 -6.08 4.32
C LEU A 33 -1.58 -6.52 4.67
N GLU A 34 -2.45 -6.74 3.69
CA GLU A 34 -3.80 -7.21 3.91
C GLU A 34 -3.81 -8.64 4.47
N THR A 35 -2.95 -9.53 3.96
CA THR A 35 -2.77 -10.86 4.53
C THR A 35 -2.29 -10.78 5.99
N LYS A 36 -1.28 -9.93 6.26
CA LYS A 36 -0.78 -9.72 7.63
C LYS A 36 -1.83 -9.15 8.57
N ARG A 37 -2.67 -8.23 8.09
CA ARG A 37 -3.76 -7.65 8.89
C ARG A 37 -4.78 -8.71 9.29
N LYS A 38 -5.14 -9.63 8.38
CA LYS A 38 -6.04 -10.75 8.69
C LYS A 38 -5.45 -11.70 9.74
N GLU A 39 -4.16 -11.98 9.65
CA GLU A 39 -3.45 -12.79 10.66
C GLU A 39 -3.39 -12.09 12.01
N LEU A 40 -3.02 -10.80 12.04
CA LEU A 40 -3.00 -9.99 13.26
C LEU A 40 -4.37 -9.93 13.93
N TYR A 41 -5.45 -9.73 13.16
CA TYR A 41 -6.81 -9.71 13.70
C TYR A 41 -7.15 -11.02 14.43
N LYS A 42 -6.81 -12.17 13.83
CA LYS A 42 -7.02 -13.48 14.48
C LYS A 42 -6.25 -13.59 15.80
N LEU A 43 -5.00 -13.15 15.82
CA LEU A 43 -4.15 -13.19 17.02
C LEU A 43 -4.65 -12.25 18.11
N VAL A 44 -5.11 -11.04 17.75
CA VAL A 44 -5.71 -10.08 18.68
C VAL A 44 -6.96 -10.66 19.32
N GLU A 45 -7.88 -11.21 18.51
CA GLU A 45 -9.10 -11.81 19.05
C GLU A 45 -8.81 -13.02 19.93
N TYR A 46 -7.85 -13.85 19.53
CA TYR A 46 -7.39 -14.96 20.37
C TYR A 46 -6.82 -14.48 21.72
N ALA A 47 -5.97 -13.45 21.71
CA ALA A 47 -5.40 -12.88 22.92
C ALA A 47 -6.46 -12.23 23.82
N LYS A 48 -7.50 -11.58 23.25
CA LYS A 48 -8.64 -11.05 24.00
C LYS A 48 -9.41 -12.17 24.71
N ILE A 49 -9.67 -13.27 24.01
CA ILE A 49 -10.33 -14.44 24.59
C ILE A 49 -9.48 -15.01 25.72
N GLN A 50 -8.18 -15.27 25.49
CA GLN A 50 -7.28 -15.76 26.52
C GLN A 50 -7.25 -14.84 27.75
N SER A 51 -7.23 -13.53 27.54
CA SER A 51 -7.26 -12.55 28.63
C SER A 51 -8.49 -12.71 29.51
N ARG A 52 -9.67 -13.01 28.94
CA ARG A 52 -10.91 -13.23 29.72
C ARG A 52 -10.89 -14.50 30.56
N TYR A 53 -10.17 -15.53 30.12
CA TYR A 53 -10.09 -16.83 30.81
C TYR A 53 -8.82 -16.99 31.66
N CYS A 54 -7.97 -15.96 31.75
CA CYS A 54 -6.83 -15.96 32.66
C CYS A 54 -7.34 -15.94 34.11
N VAL A 55 -6.87 -16.90 34.91
CA VAL A 55 -7.26 -17.00 36.33
C VAL A 55 -6.18 -16.42 37.25
N ASN A 56 -4.93 -16.34 36.77
CA ASN A 56 -3.79 -15.82 37.52
C ASN A 56 -3.38 -14.42 37.01
N LEU A 57 -2.97 -13.56 37.95
CA LEU A 57 -2.51 -12.20 37.74
C LEU A 57 -1.28 -12.13 36.81
N ASP A 58 -0.37 -13.11 36.91
CA ASP A 58 0.80 -13.21 36.04
C ASP A 58 0.40 -13.51 34.59
N CYS A 59 -0.55 -14.42 34.38
CA CYS A 59 -1.10 -14.72 33.06
C CYS A 59 -1.76 -13.48 32.45
N HIS A 60 -2.57 -12.74 33.23
CA HIS A 60 -3.15 -11.47 32.78
C HIS A 60 -2.07 -10.45 32.38
N ARG A 61 -0.99 -10.34 33.15
CA ARG A 61 0.10 -9.39 32.87
C ARG A 61 0.85 -9.74 31.58
N ILE A 62 1.05 -11.03 31.33
CA ILE A 62 1.72 -11.54 30.11
C ILE A 62 0.80 -11.32 28.90
N VAL A 63 -0.44 -11.81 28.96
CA VAL A 63 -1.42 -11.66 27.86
C VAL A 63 -1.70 -10.18 27.57
N GLY A 64 -1.78 -9.34 28.61
CA GLY A 64 -1.96 -7.90 28.44
C GLY A 64 -0.74 -7.18 27.83
N ARG A 65 0.47 -7.73 27.93
CA ARG A 65 1.63 -7.21 27.18
C ARG A 65 1.52 -7.60 25.70
N TYR A 66 1.27 -8.87 25.41
CA TYR A 66 1.10 -9.35 24.04
C TYR A 66 -0.05 -8.65 23.31
N LEU A 67 -1.19 -8.45 23.97
CA LEU A 67 -2.33 -7.76 23.37
C LEU A 67 -1.97 -6.32 22.94
N ARG A 68 -1.25 -5.58 23.79
CA ARG A 68 -0.79 -4.22 23.47
C ARG A 68 0.21 -4.18 22.32
N GLU A 69 1.08 -5.17 22.23
CA GLU A 69 2.02 -5.29 21.11
C GLU A 69 1.29 -5.60 19.80
N LEU A 70 0.34 -6.53 19.83
CA LEU A 70 -0.49 -6.88 18.67
C LEU A 70 -1.33 -5.68 18.20
N GLU A 71 -1.98 -4.95 19.10
CA GLU A 71 -2.76 -3.75 18.78
C GLU A 71 -1.89 -2.65 18.16
N ARG A 72 -0.65 -2.47 18.65
CA ARG A 72 0.30 -1.52 18.05
C ARG A 72 0.69 -1.92 16.64
N GLU A 73 0.96 -3.21 16.41
CA GLU A 73 1.27 -3.71 15.08
C GLU A 73 0.08 -3.59 14.11
N GLU A 74 -1.14 -3.83 14.57
CA GLU A 74 -2.35 -3.63 13.77
C GLU A 74 -2.51 -2.17 13.32
N ILE A 75 -2.29 -1.21 14.24
CA ILE A 75 -2.30 0.22 13.92
C ILE A 75 -1.20 0.56 12.91
N ARG A 76 0.01 0.00 13.09
CA ARG A 76 1.15 0.24 12.19
C ARG A 76 0.86 -0.28 10.78
N VAL A 77 0.32 -1.49 10.66
CA VAL A 77 -0.07 -2.10 9.37
C VAL A 77 -1.16 -1.28 8.70
N THR A 78 -2.20 -0.88 9.43
CA THR A 78 -3.30 -0.08 8.90
C THR A 78 -2.80 1.27 8.36
N ARG A 79 -1.92 1.97 9.10
CA ARG A 79 -1.31 3.22 8.65
C ARG A 79 -0.46 3.04 7.38
N LEU A 80 0.26 1.92 7.27
CA LEU A 80 1.03 1.60 6.06
C LEU A 80 0.12 1.33 4.86
N GLN A 81 -1.00 0.61 5.04
CA GLN A 81 -1.99 0.41 3.99
C GLN A 81 -2.53 1.75 3.48
N THR A 82 -3.02 2.62 4.37
CA THR A 82 -3.51 3.97 3.99
C THR A 82 -2.46 4.80 3.26
N LYS A 83 -1.19 4.75 3.71
CA LYS A 83 -0.09 5.44 3.05
C LYS A 83 0.12 4.92 1.61
N TYR A 84 0.06 3.61 1.41
CA TYR A 84 0.23 3.01 0.08
C TYR A 84 -0.97 3.27 -0.83
N ASP A 85 -2.19 3.28 -0.30
CA ASP A 85 -3.40 3.63 -1.06
C ASP A 85 -3.35 5.06 -1.59
N LEU A 86 -2.91 6.01 -0.75
CA LEU A 86 -2.74 7.40 -1.15
C LEU A 86 -1.67 7.55 -2.24
N LEU A 87 -0.54 6.86 -2.10
CA LEU A 87 0.53 6.89 -3.09
C LEU A 87 0.11 6.24 -4.41
N ALA A 88 -0.56 5.09 -4.35
CA ALA A 88 -1.08 4.40 -5.52
C ALA A 88 -2.11 5.26 -6.26
N SER A 89 -3.07 5.87 -5.54
CA SER A 89 -4.07 6.77 -6.09
C SER A 89 -3.44 7.96 -6.81
N ARG A 90 -2.44 8.60 -6.20
CA ARG A 90 -1.70 9.72 -6.82
C ARG A 90 -0.96 9.29 -8.07
N LEU A 91 -0.32 8.12 -8.07
CA LEU A 91 0.35 7.60 -9.26
C LEU A 91 -0.64 7.27 -10.37
N SER A 92 -1.77 6.65 -10.03
CA SER A 92 -2.85 6.34 -10.98
C SER A 92 -3.38 7.60 -11.65
N TYR A 93 -3.57 8.70 -10.91
CA TYR A 93 -3.95 9.99 -11.51
C TYR A 93 -2.98 10.43 -12.63
N TRP A 94 -1.68 10.41 -12.35
CA TRP A 94 -0.66 10.82 -13.33
C TRP A 94 -0.55 9.89 -14.53
N VAL A 95 -0.73 8.58 -14.30
CA VAL A 95 -0.73 7.57 -15.36
C VAL A 95 -1.95 7.78 -16.27
N ASN A 96 -3.14 7.90 -15.69
CA ASN A 96 -4.37 8.11 -16.44
C ASN A 96 -4.34 9.42 -17.24
N LEU A 97 -3.83 10.50 -16.64
CA LEU A 97 -3.67 11.79 -17.33
C LEU A 97 -2.76 11.66 -18.55
N TYR A 98 -1.64 10.94 -18.41
CA TYR A 98 -0.73 10.71 -19.52
C TYR A 98 -1.36 9.86 -20.63
N GLU A 99 -2.00 8.75 -20.27
CA GLU A 99 -2.66 7.85 -21.22
C GLU A 99 -3.77 8.57 -21.97
N THR A 100 -4.59 9.37 -21.27
CA THR A 100 -5.64 10.18 -21.89
C THR A 100 -5.06 11.20 -22.86
N ALA A 101 -3.98 11.89 -22.48
CA ALA A 101 -3.31 12.86 -23.35
C ALA A 101 -2.70 12.19 -24.58
N LEU A 102 -2.10 11.00 -24.41
CA LEU A 102 -1.52 10.21 -25.48
C LEU A 102 -2.61 9.74 -26.47
N ASN A 103 -3.72 9.20 -25.96
CA ASN A 103 -4.84 8.75 -26.78
C ASN A 103 -5.49 9.88 -27.58
N ARG A 104 -5.53 11.10 -27.03
CA ARG A 104 -6.00 12.29 -27.78
C ARG A 104 -5.04 12.71 -28.89
N GLN A 105 -3.74 12.53 -28.68
CA GLN A 105 -2.73 12.89 -29.65
C GLN A 105 -2.61 11.87 -30.79
N TYR A 106 -2.87 10.59 -30.49
CA TYR A 106 -2.81 9.47 -31.42
C TYR A 106 -4.04 8.57 -31.25
N PRO A 107 -5.22 9.00 -31.73
CA PRO A 107 -6.44 8.20 -31.62
C PRO A 107 -6.31 6.93 -32.46
N GLY A 108 -6.34 5.76 -31.80
CA GLY A 108 -6.25 4.45 -32.45
C GLY A 108 -4.92 3.72 -32.24
N ASP A 109 -3.86 4.41 -31.82
CA ASP A 109 -2.61 3.78 -31.37
C ASP A 109 -2.73 3.41 -29.89
N SER A 110 -3.54 2.39 -29.59
CA SER A 110 -3.43 1.69 -28.31
C SER A 110 -2.08 0.94 -28.30
N ILE A 111 -1.17 1.36 -27.43
CA ILE A 111 0.02 0.57 -27.06
C ILE A 111 -0.41 -0.76 -26.46
#